data_AF-A0A919W036-F1
#
_entry.id   AF-A0A919W036-F1
#
_cell.length_a   1.000
_cell.length_b   1.000
_cell.length_c   1.000
_cell.angle_alpha   90.00
_cell.angle_beta   90.00
_cell.angle_gamma   90.00
#
_symmetry.space_group_name_H-M   'P 1'
#
loop_
_entity.id
_entity.type
_entity.pdbx_description
1 polymer ?
#
loop_
_entity_poly.entity_id
_entity_poly.type
_entity_poly.pdbx_seq_one_letter_code
_entity_poly.pdbx_strand_id
1 'polypeptide(L)'
;MMWGVAAESHDFARAKHRRQPEQRTYLNHAFTTRRAYEESSNNPVWYEHGEPPARGEAIQALTRDVLIRRSLEVSPNGFITIISIIQGVALALLAQNTFPKPTALVSAQSFTLLLVFVSVFYFYLTLSVLIRWAPSFVDCFLPFAVAGLEIPPAFFLGNVTAWCIWLAAFWLFTMAGLWITAKWSPLSHFGGAREAHDMFHTWLRELRLVTGCGGVAIFLCGALAAGDPWHKTAWGLIAATTVLTTVALIVARTEARASQIHAYFGVNRAPFN
;
A
#
# COMPACT_ATOMS: atom_id res chain seq x y z
N MET A 1 -18.72 -5.18 35.74
CA MET A 1 -19.82 -5.31 34.76
C MET A 1 -19.35 -6.20 33.64
N MET A 2 -19.67 -7.49 33.76
CA MET A 2 -19.39 -8.55 32.79
C MET A 2 -20.66 -8.76 31.96
N TRP A 3 -20.56 -8.70 30.64
CA TRP A 3 -21.63 -9.14 29.75
C TRP A 3 -21.24 -10.52 29.22
N GLY A 4 -21.94 -11.53 29.72
CA GLY A 4 -22.04 -12.84 29.08
C GLY A 4 -23.13 -12.81 28.02
N VAL A 5 -22.84 -13.42 26.87
CA VAL A 5 -23.86 -13.81 25.89
C VAL A 5 -23.63 -15.28 25.59
N ALA A 6 -24.58 -16.09 26.03
CA ALA A 6 -24.64 -17.51 25.76
C ALA A 6 -25.60 -17.76 24.58
N ALA A 7 -25.14 -18.63 23.70
CA ALA A 7 -25.85 -19.62 22.88
C ALA A 7 -27.11 -19.21 22.08
N GLU A 8 -27.01 -19.38 20.76
CA GLU A 8 -28.02 -20.09 19.98
C GLU A 8 -27.31 -20.93 18.90
N SER A 9 -27.20 -22.22 19.17
CA SER A 9 -26.86 -23.25 18.19
C SER A 9 -28.17 -23.79 17.62
N HIS A 10 -28.45 -23.49 16.35
CA HIS A 10 -29.53 -24.15 15.62
C HIS A 10 -28.98 -24.89 14.41
N ASP A 11 -29.31 -26.18 14.40
CA ASP A 11 -29.10 -27.18 13.38
C ASP A 11 -29.33 -26.68 11.95
N PHE A 12 -28.32 -26.85 11.10
CA PHE A 12 -28.53 -27.02 9.66
C PHE A 12 -28.01 -28.39 9.25
N ALA A 13 -28.91 -29.36 9.30
CA ALA A 13 -28.73 -30.68 8.76
C ALA A 13 -28.77 -30.67 7.22
N ARG A 14 -27.78 -31.36 6.64
CA ARG A 14 -27.78 -32.06 5.35
C ARG A 14 -28.11 -31.24 4.08
N ALA A 15 -27.04 -30.90 3.35
CA ALA A 15 -27.08 -30.85 1.89
C ALA A 15 -25.81 -31.45 1.27
N LYS A 16 -25.95 -32.71 0.82
CA LYS A 16 -25.43 -33.26 -0.44
C LYS A 16 -23.92 -33.15 -0.68
N HIS A 17 -23.22 -34.29 -0.52
CA HIS A 17 -21.93 -34.60 -1.16
C HIS A 17 -21.99 -34.26 -2.67
N ARG A 18 -21.57 -33.04 -3.03
CA ARG A 18 -21.28 -32.65 -4.40
C ARG A 18 -19.81 -33.01 -4.61
N ARG A 19 -19.59 -34.05 -5.42
CA ARG A 19 -18.25 -34.49 -5.87
C ARG A 19 -17.46 -33.27 -6.33
N GLN A 20 -16.34 -32.97 -5.67
CA GLN A 20 -15.37 -31.94 -6.06
C GLN A 20 -14.66 -32.37 -7.35
N PRO A 21 -14.84 -31.67 -8.48
CA PRO A 21 -13.99 -31.86 -9.66
C PRO A 21 -12.78 -30.92 -9.66
N GLU A 22 -12.75 -29.88 -8.80
CA GLU A 22 -11.78 -28.79 -8.92
C GLU A 22 -10.42 -29.06 -8.27
N GLN A 23 -10.31 -29.96 -7.30
CA GLN A 23 -9.02 -30.24 -6.65
C GLN A 23 -7.99 -30.90 -7.59
N ARG A 24 -8.42 -31.59 -8.66
CA ARG A 24 -7.52 -32.16 -9.66
C ARG A 24 -6.92 -31.10 -10.59
N THR A 25 -7.62 -30.00 -10.84
CA THR A 25 -7.13 -28.93 -11.74
C THR A 25 -5.97 -28.16 -11.10
N TYR A 26 -6.06 -27.84 -9.81
CA TYR A 26 -4.99 -27.14 -9.10
C TYR A 26 -3.71 -27.96 -8.94
N LEU A 27 -3.84 -29.27 -8.69
CA LEU A 27 -2.69 -30.17 -8.60
C LEU A 27 -1.99 -30.31 -9.96
N ASN A 28 -2.74 -30.45 -11.06
CA ASN A 28 -2.14 -30.54 -12.40
C ASN A 28 -1.46 -29.23 -12.82
N HIS A 29 -2.03 -28.06 -12.46
CA HIS A 29 -1.43 -26.78 -12.79
C HIS A 29 -0.07 -26.58 -12.08
N ALA A 30 0.03 -26.99 -10.81
CA ALA A 30 1.26 -26.92 -10.03
C ALA A 30 2.39 -27.83 -10.57
N PHE A 31 2.07 -28.99 -11.14
CA PHE A 31 3.06 -29.87 -11.77
C PHE A 31 3.56 -29.31 -13.12
N THR A 32 2.69 -28.65 -13.91
CA THR A 32 3.12 -28.02 -15.17
C THR A 32 3.99 -26.78 -14.95
N THR A 33 3.70 -25.92 -13.97
CA THR A 33 4.56 -24.76 -13.68
C THR A 33 5.94 -25.16 -13.15
N ARG A 34 6.03 -26.25 -12.37
CA ARG A 34 7.32 -26.73 -11.88
C ARG A 34 8.23 -27.24 -13.00
N ARG A 35 7.68 -27.97 -13.98
CA ARG A 35 8.46 -28.42 -15.15
C ARG A 35 8.93 -27.26 -16.02
N ALA A 36 8.07 -26.27 -16.28
CA ALA A 36 8.45 -25.09 -17.05
C ALA A 36 9.53 -24.25 -16.33
N TYR A 37 9.51 -24.22 -14.99
CA TYR A 37 10.55 -23.54 -14.21
C TYR A 37 11.89 -24.30 -14.21
N GLU A 38 11.86 -25.63 -14.08
CA GLU A 38 13.07 -26.48 -14.15
C GLU A 38 13.71 -26.45 -15.55
N GLU A 39 12.90 -26.35 -16.61
CA GLU A 39 13.38 -26.21 -17.99
C GLU A 39 13.94 -24.80 -18.27
N SER A 40 13.38 -23.77 -17.62
CA SER A 40 13.89 -22.40 -17.68
C SER A 40 15.13 -22.15 -16.82
N SER A 41 15.35 -22.89 -15.73
CA SER A 41 16.46 -22.62 -14.79
C SER A 41 17.80 -23.21 -15.22
N ASN A 42 17.80 -24.20 -16.14
CA ASN A 42 19.01 -24.89 -16.58
C ASN A 42 19.62 -24.36 -17.87
N ASN A 43 18.97 -23.43 -18.56
CA ASN A 43 19.58 -22.69 -19.66
C ASN A 43 19.98 -21.30 -19.15
N PRO A 44 21.26 -21.07 -18.77
CA PRO A 44 21.76 -19.71 -18.70
C PRO A 44 21.48 -19.04 -20.06
N VAL A 45 20.64 -18.01 -20.06
CA VAL A 45 20.39 -17.17 -21.23
C VAL A 45 21.70 -16.44 -21.51
N TRP A 46 22.58 -17.09 -22.26
CA TRP A 46 23.72 -16.46 -22.88
C TRP A 46 23.16 -15.58 -23.99
N TYR A 47 23.20 -14.27 -23.78
CA TYR A 47 22.90 -13.31 -24.83
C TYR A 47 23.92 -13.52 -25.95
N GLU A 48 23.50 -14.22 -27.01
CA GLU A 48 24.26 -14.29 -28.25
C GLU A 48 24.44 -12.86 -28.78
N HIS A 49 25.70 -12.45 -28.80
CA HIS A 49 26.28 -11.24 -29.36
C HIS A 49 25.36 -10.33 -30.21
N GLY A 50 25.07 -9.14 -29.69
CA GLY A 50 25.02 -7.91 -30.51
C GLY A 50 23.79 -7.03 -30.39
N GLU A 51 22.66 -7.51 -29.89
CA GLU A 51 21.49 -6.66 -29.70
C GLU A 51 21.51 -6.03 -28.30
N PRO A 52 21.46 -4.69 -28.19
CA PRO A 52 21.32 -4.06 -26.88
C PRO A 52 20.02 -4.58 -26.26
N PRO A 53 20.05 -5.00 -24.98
CA PRO A 53 18.90 -5.60 -24.34
C PRO A 53 17.69 -4.71 -24.56
N ALA A 54 16.62 -5.27 -25.11
CA ALA A 54 15.39 -4.52 -25.31
C ALA A 54 15.05 -3.83 -23.98
N ARG A 55 14.53 -2.59 -24.00
CA ARG A 55 14.36 -1.73 -22.80
C ARG A 55 13.61 -2.38 -21.62
N GLY A 56 13.02 -3.57 -21.82
CA GLY A 56 12.39 -4.42 -20.80
C GLY A 56 13.24 -5.58 -20.24
N GLU A 57 14.43 -5.89 -20.76
CA GLU A 57 15.30 -6.98 -20.26
C GLU A 57 16.13 -6.58 -19.03
N ALA A 58 16.31 -5.28 -18.79
CA ALA A 58 16.84 -4.77 -17.53
C ALA A 58 15.86 -4.97 -16.34
N ILE A 59 14.61 -5.32 -16.63
CA ILE A 59 13.57 -5.52 -15.63
C ILE A 59 13.60 -6.99 -15.20
N GLN A 60 14.13 -7.22 -13.99
CA GLN A 60 14.11 -8.54 -13.38
C GLN A 60 12.67 -8.97 -13.09
N ALA A 61 12.17 -9.92 -13.88
CA ALA A 61 10.86 -10.55 -13.72
C ALA A 61 10.65 -11.09 -12.31
N LEU A 62 9.42 -10.96 -11.81
CA LEU A 62 9.02 -11.49 -10.52
C LEU A 62 8.88 -13.02 -10.60
N THR A 63 9.84 -13.74 -10.00
CA THR A 63 9.76 -15.18 -9.76
C THR A 63 9.70 -15.45 -8.26
N ARG A 64 9.40 -16.70 -7.86
CA ARG A 64 9.38 -17.11 -6.45
C ARG A 64 10.67 -16.76 -5.71
N ASP A 65 11.82 -17.10 -6.30
CA ASP A 65 13.12 -16.88 -5.67
C ASP A 65 13.46 -15.40 -5.58
N VAL A 66 13.10 -14.63 -6.61
CA VAL A 66 13.26 -13.16 -6.62
C VAL A 66 12.36 -12.51 -5.57
N LEU A 67 11.12 -12.97 -5.41
CA LEU A 67 10.18 -12.46 -4.42
C LEU A 67 10.67 -12.73 -2.99
N ILE A 68 11.11 -13.97 -2.70
CA ILE A 68 11.69 -14.32 -1.39
C ILE A 68 12.92 -13.47 -1.12
N ARG A 69 13.86 -13.42 -2.07
CA ARG A 69 15.09 -12.63 -1.93
C ARG A 69 14.80 -11.17 -1.65
N ARG A 70 13.92 -10.53 -2.42
CA ARG A 70 13.55 -9.12 -2.24
C ARG A 70 12.87 -8.88 -0.90
N SER A 71 11.98 -9.78 -0.47
CA SER A 71 11.31 -9.67 0.83
C SER A 71 12.32 -9.66 2.00
N LEU A 72 13.40 -10.44 1.90
CA LEU A 72 14.46 -10.50 2.90
C LEU A 72 15.46 -9.34 2.82
N GLU A 73 15.78 -8.85 1.61
CA GLU A 73 16.74 -7.75 1.40
C GLU A 73 16.14 -6.38 1.73
N VAL A 74 14.86 -6.16 1.37
CA VAL A 74 14.23 -4.83 1.45
C VAL A 74 13.69 -4.55 2.86
N SER A 75 13.18 -5.55 3.58
CA SER A 75 12.48 -5.30 4.84
C SER A 75 13.38 -4.67 5.92
N PRO A 76 14.60 -5.17 6.23
CA PRO A 76 15.37 -4.66 7.36
C PRO A 76 15.84 -3.22 7.16
N ASN A 77 16.40 -2.93 5.97
CA ASN A 77 16.85 -1.58 5.61
C ASN A 77 15.66 -0.60 5.52
N GLY A 78 14.51 -1.09 5.06
CA GLY A 78 13.28 -0.33 5.04
C GLY A 78 12.86 0.11 6.44
N PHE A 79 12.75 -0.84 7.37
CA PHE A 79 12.31 -0.56 8.74
C PHE A 79 13.24 0.40 9.49
N ILE A 80 14.56 0.27 9.32
CA ILE A 80 15.52 1.23 9.90
C ILE A 80 15.26 2.64 9.37
N THR A 81 15.05 2.77 8.07
CA THR A 81 14.75 4.06 7.43
C THR A 81 13.47 4.70 7.98
N ILE A 82 12.39 3.92 8.19
CA ILE A 82 11.16 4.41 8.84
C ILE A 82 11.48 4.99 10.19
N ILE A 83 12.16 4.20 11.02
CA ILE A 83 12.39 4.56 12.41
C ILE A 83 13.13 5.89 12.45
N SER A 84 14.13 6.09 11.58
CA SER A 84 14.84 7.36 11.46
C SER A 84 13.97 8.52 10.97
N ILE A 85 13.08 8.31 9.98
CA ILE A 85 12.15 9.35 9.51
C ILE A 85 11.14 9.71 10.61
N ILE A 86 10.47 8.72 11.21
CA ILE A 86 9.50 8.93 12.28
C ILE A 86 10.16 9.60 13.47
N GLN A 87 11.38 9.19 13.85
CA GLN A 87 12.15 9.85 14.91
C GLN A 87 12.49 11.30 14.55
N GLY A 88 12.89 11.57 13.30
CA GLY A 88 13.17 12.93 12.83
C GLY A 88 11.93 13.83 12.85
N VAL A 89 10.79 13.33 12.39
CA VAL A 89 9.50 14.06 12.42
C VAL A 89 8.99 14.23 13.84
N ALA A 90 9.05 13.19 14.66
CA ALA A 90 8.67 13.25 16.07
C ALA A 90 9.54 14.26 16.84
N LEU A 91 10.84 14.33 16.55
CA LEU A 91 11.76 15.31 17.13
C LEU A 91 11.42 16.74 16.69
N ALA A 92 11.10 16.95 15.42
CA ALA A 92 10.69 18.26 14.90
C ALA A 92 9.36 18.73 15.52
N LEU A 93 8.39 17.82 15.68
CA LEU A 93 7.11 18.10 16.33
C LEU A 93 7.26 18.33 17.84
N LEU A 94 8.11 17.57 18.52
CA LEU A 94 8.46 17.80 19.93
C LEU A 94 9.09 19.19 20.11
N ALA A 95 10.02 19.57 19.23
CA ALA A 95 10.65 20.89 19.27
C ALA A 95 9.62 22.02 19.13
N GLN A 96 8.66 21.90 18.22
CA GLN A 96 7.61 22.91 18.03
C GLN A 96 6.54 22.94 19.14
N ASN A 97 6.26 21.81 19.81
CA ASN A 97 5.19 21.68 20.81
C ASN A 97 5.68 21.74 22.27
N THR A 98 6.92 22.18 22.51
CA THR A 98 7.48 22.29 23.87
C THR A 98 6.69 23.26 24.78
N PHE A 99 5.75 24.06 24.24
CA PHE A 99 4.79 24.89 24.98
C PHE A 99 3.53 25.10 24.10
N PRO A 100 2.24 25.12 24.55
CA PRO A 100 1.50 24.70 25.76
C PRO A 100 0.61 23.42 25.55
N LYS A 101 -0.32 23.08 26.46
CA LYS A 101 -1.16 21.85 26.41
C LYS A 101 -1.90 21.67 25.05
N PRO A 102 -1.65 20.59 24.28
CA PRO A 102 -2.30 20.38 22.99
C PRO A 102 -3.80 20.12 23.15
N THR A 103 -4.60 20.67 22.22
CA THR A 103 -6.04 20.38 22.17
C THR A 103 -6.27 18.94 21.71
N ALA A 104 -7.41 18.35 22.08
CA ALA A 104 -7.76 16.98 21.66
C ALA A 104 -7.75 16.81 20.12
N LEU A 105 -8.13 17.87 19.39
CA LEU A 105 -8.09 17.89 17.93
C LEU A 105 -6.65 17.78 17.39
N VAL A 106 -5.72 18.57 17.94
CA VAL A 106 -4.31 18.51 17.55
C VAL A 106 -3.75 17.12 17.81
N SER A 107 -4.05 16.52 18.97
CA SER A 107 -3.64 15.14 19.27
C SER A 107 -4.20 14.13 18.27
N ALA A 108 -5.48 14.23 17.91
CA ALA A 108 -6.10 13.36 16.91
C ALA A 108 -5.48 13.53 15.52
N GLN A 109 -5.22 14.76 15.09
CA GLN A 109 -4.56 15.05 13.81
C GLN A 109 -3.12 14.54 13.79
N SER A 110 -2.34 14.73 14.87
CA SER A 110 -0.97 14.22 14.98
C SER A 110 -0.92 12.69 14.92
N PHE A 111 -1.80 12.01 15.65
CA PHE A 111 -1.89 10.55 15.59
C PHE A 111 -2.31 10.06 14.20
N THR A 112 -3.23 10.78 13.56
CA THR A 112 -3.65 10.50 12.19
C THR A 112 -2.47 10.62 11.22
N LEU A 113 -1.68 11.69 11.29
CA LEU A 113 -0.50 11.88 10.45
C LEU A 113 0.56 10.79 10.66
N LEU A 114 0.79 10.37 11.91
CA LEU A 114 1.67 9.24 12.21
C LEU A 114 1.24 7.98 11.44
N LEU A 115 -0.05 7.64 11.48
CA LEU A 115 -0.57 6.47 10.76
C LEU A 115 -0.53 6.63 9.25
N VAL A 116 -0.67 7.85 8.73
CA VAL A 116 -0.45 8.15 7.31
C VAL A 116 1.00 7.85 6.90
N PHE A 117 1.99 8.30 7.67
CA PHE A 117 3.41 8.03 7.37
C PHE A 117 3.71 6.53 7.40
N VAL A 118 3.21 5.82 8.41
CA VAL A 118 3.34 4.35 8.48
C VAL A 118 2.71 3.70 7.25
N SER A 119 1.53 4.15 6.83
CA SER A 119 0.82 3.61 5.66
C SER A 119 1.54 3.90 4.33
N VAL A 120 2.04 5.12 4.12
CA VAL A 120 2.79 5.50 2.91
C VAL A 120 4.03 4.65 2.79
N PHE A 121 4.75 4.49 3.89
CA PHE A 121 5.95 3.68 3.90
C PHE A 121 5.66 2.19 3.68
N TYR A 122 4.66 1.65 4.38
CA TYR A 122 4.24 0.26 4.21
C TYR A 122 3.86 -0.02 2.74
N PHE A 123 3.13 0.91 2.12
CA PHE A 123 2.80 0.81 0.70
C PHE A 123 4.04 0.88 -0.20
N TYR A 124 4.97 1.79 0.09
CA TYR A 124 6.25 1.90 -0.63
C TYR A 124 7.03 0.58 -0.58
N LEU A 125 7.22 -0.02 0.60
CA LEU A 125 7.90 -1.32 0.72
C LEU A 125 7.19 -2.41 -0.08
N THR A 126 5.86 -2.47 0.01
CA THR A 126 5.09 -3.47 -0.71
C THR A 126 5.31 -3.33 -2.21
N LEU A 127 5.28 -2.11 -2.75
CA LEU A 127 5.58 -1.87 -4.16
C LEU A 127 7.02 -2.18 -4.53
N SER A 128 8.01 -1.86 -3.68
CA SER A 128 9.43 -2.18 -3.93
C SER A 128 9.70 -3.69 -3.97
N VAL A 129 8.94 -4.49 -3.22
CA VAL A 129 9.03 -5.95 -3.27
C VAL A 129 8.39 -6.48 -4.55
N LEU A 130 7.18 -6.01 -4.88
CA LEU A 130 6.40 -6.52 -6.01
C LEU A 130 6.91 -6.06 -7.38
N ILE A 131 7.42 -4.82 -7.48
CA ILE A 131 7.83 -4.21 -8.74
C ILE A 131 9.26 -3.69 -8.62
N ARG A 132 10.05 -3.95 -9.66
CA ARG A 132 11.37 -3.36 -9.81
C ARG A 132 11.42 -2.53 -11.08
N TRP A 133 11.56 -1.23 -10.89
CA TRP A 133 11.81 -0.28 -11.96
C TRP A 133 13.32 -0.10 -12.12
N ALA A 134 13.78 0.12 -13.35
CA ALA A 134 15.14 0.61 -13.55
C ALA A 134 15.20 2.03 -12.96
N PRO A 135 16.12 2.32 -12.02
CA PRO A 135 16.19 3.62 -11.39
C PRO A 135 16.43 4.68 -12.46
N SER A 136 15.50 5.62 -12.55
CA SER A 136 15.61 6.81 -13.37
C SER A 136 16.01 8.00 -12.50
N PHE A 137 16.53 9.06 -13.12
CA PHE A 137 16.82 10.31 -12.41
C PHE A 137 15.57 10.90 -11.73
N VAL A 138 14.38 10.67 -12.29
CA VAL A 138 13.10 11.10 -11.71
C VAL A 138 12.77 10.34 -10.42
N ASP A 139 13.15 9.07 -10.32
CA ASP A 139 12.91 8.27 -9.12
C ASP A 139 13.71 8.76 -7.92
N CYS A 140 14.85 9.42 -8.15
CA CYS A 140 15.61 10.09 -7.10
C CYS A 140 14.84 11.26 -6.46
N PHE A 141 13.89 11.87 -7.18
CA PHE A 141 13.05 12.96 -6.64
C PHE A 141 11.84 12.47 -5.86
N LEU A 142 11.39 11.23 -6.06
CA LEU A 142 10.20 10.71 -5.41
C LEU A 142 10.26 10.79 -3.87
N PRO A 143 11.36 10.36 -3.20
CA PRO A 143 11.48 10.51 -1.75
C PRO A 143 11.36 11.95 -1.27
N PHE A 144 11.93 12.91 -2.01
CA PHE A 144 11.84 14.34 -1.67
C PHE A 144 10.44 14.90 -1.91
N ALA A 145 9.76 14.46 -2.98
CA ALA A 145 8.39 14.86 -3.25
C ALA A 145 7.44 14.32 -2.18
N VAL A 146 7.60 13.05 -1.78
CA VAL A 146 6.82 12.45 -0.68
C VAL A 146 7.09 13.18 0.62
N ALA A 147 8.35 13.36 1.01
CA ALA A 147 8.71 14.10 2.22
C ALA A 147 8.18 15.55 2.20
N GLY A 148 8.30 16.23 1.07
CA GLY A 148 7.80 17.60 0.89
C GLY A 148 6.27 17.70 0.97
N LEU A 149 5.54 16.64 0.61
CA LEU A 149 4.08 16.59 0.77
C LEU A 149 3.65 16.19 2.19
N GLU A 150 4.48 15.45 2.91
CA GLU A 150 4.23 14.96 4.28
C GLU A 150 4.44 16.03 5.37
N ILE A 151 5.31 17.01 5.10
CA ILE A 151 5.68 18.06 6.04
C ILE A 151 4.54 19.09 6.28
N PRO A 152 3.86 19.66 5.26
CA PRO A 152 2.91 20.75 5.47
C PRO A 152 1.70 20.44 6.37
N PRO A 153 1.09 19.23 6.35
CA PRO A 153 0.04 18.88 7.32
C PRO A 153 0.47 19.05 8.77
N ALA A 154 1.75 18.82 9.07
CA ALA A 154 2.31 18.96 10.41
C ALA A 154 2.31 20.45 10.86
N PHE A 155 2.55 21.38 9.93
CA PHE A 155 2.47 22.82 10.17
C PHE A 155 1.03 23.34 10.32
N PHE A 156 0.04 22.59 9.81
CA PHE A 156 -1.37 22.98 9.86
C PHE A 156 -2.15 22.31 11.00
N LEU A 157 -1.47 21.68 11.96
CA LEU A 157 -2.12 21.12 13.14
C LEU A 157 -2.91 22.21 13.89
N GLY A 158 -4.17 21.92 14.19
CA GLY A 158 -5.13 22.86 14.78
C GLY A 158 -5.83 23.78 13.77
N ASN A 159 -5.27 24.00 12.57
CA ASN A 159 -5.94 24.70 11.48
C ASN A 159 -6.65 23.70 10.55
N VAL A 160 -7.90 23.39 10.89
CA VAL A 160 -8.70 22.36 10.21
C VAL A 160 -8.80 22.57 8.70
N THR A 161 -9.08 23.80 8.25
CA THR A 161 -9.26 24.09 6.82
C THR A 161 -7.97 23.83 6.04
N ALA A 162 -6.85 24.40 6.49
CA ALA A 162 -5.56 24.22 5.82
C ALA A 162 -5.10 22.75 5.85
N TRP A 163 -5.28 22.08 7.00
CA TRP A 163 -4.96 20.67 7.19
C TRP A 163 -5.74 19.77 6.23
N CYS A 164 -7.06 19.99 6.11
CA CYS A 164 -7.92 19.22 5.19
C CYS A 164 -7.59 19.50 3.72
N ILE A 165 -7.39 20.77 3.32
CA ILE A 165 -7.07 21.11 1.93
C ILE A 165 -5.76 20.44 1.51
N TRP A 166 -4.73 20.49 2.37
CA TRP A 166 -3.45 19.87 2.05
C TRP A 166 -3.54 18.35 1.99
N LEU A 167 -4.21 17.71 2.96
CA LEU A 167 -4.39 16.25 2.93
C LEU A 167 -5.24 15.82 1.73
N ALA A 168 -6.26 16.57 1.34
CA ALA A 168 -7.00 16.29 0.12
C ALA A 168 -6.08 16.32 -1.11
N ALA A 169 -5.24 17.35 -1.23
CA ALA A 169 -4.25 17.43 -2.31
C ALA A 169 -3.26 16.24 -2.27
N PHE A 170 -2.79 15.84 -1.09
CA PHE A 170 -1.93 14.67 -0.93
C PHE A 170 -2.61 13.36 -1.36
N TRP A 171 -3.89 13.15 -1.03
CA TRP A 171 -4.67 11.99 -1.48
C TRP A 171 -4.85 11.98 -3.00
N LEU A 172 -5.12 13.13 -3.60
CA LEU A 172 -5.26 13.27 -5.06
C LEU A 172 -3.93 13.03 -5.78
N PHE A 173 -2.82 13.53 -5.22
CA PHE A 173 -1.48 13.23 -5.74
C PHE A 173 -1.17 11.73 -5.64
N THR A 174 -1.55 11.09 -4.55
CA THR A 174 -1.44 9.62 -4.39
C THR A 174 -2.27 8.88 -5.43
N MET A 175 -3.51 9.30 -5.68
CA MET A 175 -4.36 8.74 -6.74
C MET A 175 -3.70 8.87 -8.13
N ALA A 176 -3.11 10.03 -8.42
CA ALA A 176 -2.37 10.26 -9.67
C ALA A 176 -1.13 9.34 -9.75
N GLY A 177 -0.37 9.22 -8.66
CA GLY A 177 0.76 8.30 -8.55
C GLY A 177 0.37 6.85 -8.84
N LEU A 178 -0.71 6.36 -8.23
CA LEU A 178 -1.25 5.02 -8.49
C LEU A 178 -1.69 4.84 -9.95
N TRP A 179 -2.24 5.87 -10.60
CA TRP A 179 -2.59 5.83 -12.02
C TRP A 179 -1.35 5.75 -12.91
N ILE A 180 -0.30 6.52 -12.58
CA ILE A 180 1.00 6.46 -13.24
C ILE A 180 1.58 5.05 -13.07
N THR A 181 1.67 4.52 -11.84
CA THR A 181 2.17 3.16 -11.57
C THR A 181 1.42 2.10 -12.38
N ALA A 182 0.08 2.20 -12.46
CA ALA A 182 -0.70 1.30 -13.31
C ALA A 182 -0.30 1.46 -14.79
N LYS A 183 -0.32 2.68 -15.33
CA LYS A 183 0.00 2.95 -16.73
C LYS A 183 1.38 2.41 -17.15
N TRP A 184 2.37 2.54 -16.26
CA TRP A 184 3.75 2.20 -16.58
C TRP A 184 4.14 0.77 -16.18
N SER A 185 3.24 -0.06 -15.63
CA SER A 185 3.58 -1.42 -15.18
C SER A 185 3.27 -2.48 -16.26
N PRO A 186 4.22 -2.80 -17.16
CA PRO A 186 4.04 -3.84 -18.17
C PRO A 186 3.94 -5.23 -17.55
N LEU A 187 3.41 -6.17 -18.35
CA LEU A 187 3.32 -7.59 -18.01
C LEU A 187 4.69 -8.23 -17.73
N SER A 188 5.77 -7.69 -18.32
CA SER A 188 7.14 -8.18 -18.12
C SER A 188 7.61 -8.11 -16.65
N HIS A 189 7.05 -7.20 -15.83
CA HIS A 189 7.33 -7.17 -14.39
C HIS A 189 6.99 -8.50 -13.70
N PHE A 190 6.01 -9.24 -14.21
CA PHE A 190 5.52 -10.48 -13.65
C PHE A 190 6.00 -11.72 -14.44
N GLY A 191 7.04 -11.59 -15.27
CA GLY A 191 7.58 -12.72 -16.02
C GLY A 191 6.57 -13.37 -16.98
N GLY A 192 5.59 -12.61 -17.47
CA GLY A 192 4.51 -13.14 -18.32
C GLY A 192 3.31 -13.70 -17.56
N ALA A 193 3.33 -13.74 -16.22
CA ALA A 193 2.20 -14.18 -15.40
C ALA A 193 1.03 -13.19 -15.45
N ARG A 194 0.15 -13.36 -16.44
CA ARG A 194 -0.99 -12.48 -16.70
C ARG A 194 -1.95 -12.38 -15.52
N GLU A 195 -2.21 -13.48 -14.82
CA GLU A 195 -3.11 -13.47 -13.66
C GLU A 195 -2.57 -12.60 -12.51
N ALA A 196 -1.27 -12.68 -12.21
CA ALA A 196 -0.64 -11.83 -11.19
C ALA A 196 -0.66 -10.35 -11.59
N HIS A 197 -0.44 -10.05 -12.87
CA HIS A 197 -0.53 -8.70 -13.42
C HIS A 197 -1.97 -8.14 -13.32
N ASP A 198 -2.98 -8.92 -13.67
CA ASP A 198 -4.39 -8.53 -13.57
C ASP A 198 -4.81 -8.31 -12.09
N MET A 199 -4.33 -9.15 -11.17
CA MET A 199 -4.50 -8.97 -9.72
C MET A 199 -3.89 -7.65 -9.24
N PHE A 200 -2.66 -7.36 -9.67
CA PHE A 200 -1.96 -6.12 -9.34
C PHE A 200 -2.70 -4.87 -9.86
N HIS A 201 -3.16 -4.89 -11.11
CA HIS A 201 -3.92 -3.78 -11.69
C HIS A 201 -5.29 -3.58 -11.05
N THR A 202 -5.95 -4.67 -10.65
CA THR A 202 -7.18 -4.63 -9.87
C THR A 202 -6.94 -3.98 -8.51
N TRP A 203 -5.87 -4.37 -7.83
CA TRP A 203 -5.46 -3.77 -6.57
C TRP A 203 -5.19 -2.25 -6.71
N LEU A 204 -4.40 -1.81 -7.68
CA LEU A 204 -4.16 -0.39 -7.93
C LEU A 204 -5.44 0.38 -8.27
N ARG A 205 -6.42 -0.26 -8.92
CA ARG A 205 -7.73 0.36 -9.19
C ARG A 205 -8.53 0.53 -7.90
N GLU A 206 -8.59 -0.48 -7.05
CA GLU A 206 -9.26 -0.40 -5.74
C GLU A 206 -8.65 0.71 -4.89
N LEU A 207 -7.31 0.78 -4.81
CA LEU A 207 -6.63 1.82 -4.06
C LEU A 207 -6.90 3.23 -4.61
N ARG A 208 -6.94 3.40 -5.94
CA ARG A 208 -7.30 4.70 -6.56
C ARG A 208 -8.70 5.15 -6.20
N LEU A 209 -9.67 4.23 -6.14
CA LEU A 209 -11.02 4.56 -5.74
C LEU A 209 -11.07 4.97 -4.26
N VAL A 210 -10.39 4.22 -3.38
CA VAL A 210 -10.31 4.55 -1.96
C VAL A 210 -9.63 5.90 -1.73
N THR A 211 -8.51 6.18 -2.39
CA THR A 211 -7.80 7.46 -2.25
C THR A 211 -8.55 8.61 -2.90
N GLY A 212 -9.17 8.40 -4.06
CA GLY A 212 -10.01 9.41 -4.72
C GLY A 212 -11.22 9.81 -3.86
N CYS A 213 -12.00 8.83 -3.42
CA CYS A 213 -13.15 9.07 -2.53
C CYS A 213 -12.73 9.69 -1.19
N GLY A 214 -11.63 9.21 -0.61
CA GLY A 214 -11.06 9.78 0.61
C GLY A 214 -10.65 11.24 0.45
N GLY A 215 -9.92 11.57 -0.62
CA GLY A 215 -9.49 12.93 -0.91
C GLY A 215 -10.65 13.90 -1.10
N VAL A 216 -11.70 13.50 -1.82
CA VAL A 216 -12.91 14.30 -1.99
C VAL A 216 -13.63 14.51 -0.65
N ALA A 217 -13.80 13.46 0.16
CA ALA A 217 -14.44 13.58 1.46
C ALA A 217 -13.68 14.51 2.43
N ILE A 218 -12.34 14.40 2.45
CA ILE A 218 -11.47 15.29 3.25
C ILE A 218 -11.57 16.74 2.74
N PHE A 219 -11.58 16.96 1.42
CA PHE A 219 -11.77 18.28 0.83
C PHE A 219 -13.09 18.91 1.25
N LEU A 220 -14.19 18.14 1.19
CA LEU A 220 -15.51 18.61 1.63
C LEU A 220 -15.52 18.99 3.11
N CYS A 221 -14.86 18.21 3.99
CA CYS A 221 -14.70 18.58 5.40
C CYS A 221 -13.95 19.92 5.54
N GLY A 222 -12.89 20.14 4.76
CA GLY A 222 -12.16 21.40 4.75
C GLY A 222 -12.98 22.59 4.28
N ALA A 223 -13.76 22.42 3.20
CA ALA A 223 -14.65 23.44 2.68
C ALA A 223 -15.79 23.79 3.66
N LEU A 224 -16.39 22.79 4.30
CA LEU A 224 -17.44 23.00 5.32
C LEU A 224 -16.87 23.67 6.57
N ALA A 225 -15.66 23.29 7.01
CA ALA A 225 -14.97 23.96 8.12
C ALA A 225 -14.62 25.44 7.81
N ALA A 226 -14.42 25.78 6.52
CA ALA A 226 -14.20 27.16 6.10
C ALA A 226 -15.51 27.98 6.13
N GLY A 227 -16.63 27.37 5.73
CA GLY A 227 -17.96 28.00 5.73
C GLY A 227 -18.62 28.09 7.09
N ASP A 228 -18.26 27.22 8.04
CA ASP A 228 -18.85 27.14 9.38
C ASP A 228 -17.79 27.21 10.49
N PRO A 229 -17.39 28.42 10.91
CA PRO A 229 -16.33 28.60 11.90
C PRO A 229 -16.63 28.04 13.28
N TRP A 230 -17.91 27.90 13.65
CA TRP A 230 -18.34 27.47 14.97
C TRP A 230 -18.14 25.96 15.18
N HIS A 231 -18.19 25.18 14.10
CA HIS A 231 -18.08 23.72 14.13
C HIS A 231 -16.75 23.18 13.57
N LYS A 232 -15.71 24.03 13.47
CA LYS A 232 -14.38 23.62 12.96
C LYS A 232 -13.85 22.36 13.61
N THR A 233 -13.95 22.25 14.94
CA THR A 233 -13.47 21.08 15.68
C THR A 233 -14.19 19.80 15.27
N ALA A 234 -15.51 19.84 15.07
CA ALA A 234 -16.29 18.69 14.64
C ALA A 234 -15.88 18.25 13.22
N TRP A 235 -15.77 19.19 12.28
CA TRP A 235 -15.30 18.92 10.92
C TRP A 235 -13.88 18.37 10.89
N GLY A 236 -13.00 18.86 11.77
CA GLY A 236 -11.63 18.34 11.91
C GLY A 236 -11.59 16.90 12.43
N LEU A 237 -12.44 16.54 13.39
CA LEU A 237 -12.55 15.17 13.87
C LEU A 237 -13.14 14.23 12.81
N ILE A 238 -14.17 14.66 12.07
CA ILE A 238 -14.74 13.89 10.95
C ILE A 238 -13.69 13.67 9.86
N ALA A 239 -12.90 14.69 9.53
CA ALA A 239 -11.81 14.58 8.57
C ALA A 239 -10.74 13.58 9.05
N ALA A 240 -10.35 13.63 10.33
CA ALA A 240 -9.41 12.67 10.91
C ALA A 240 -9.94 11.23 10.84
N THR A 241 -11.20 11.00 11.23
CA THR A 241 -11.84 9.67 11.10
C THR A 241 -11.91 9.18 9.66
N THR A 242 -12.18 10.09 8.72
CA THR A 242 -12.19 9.79 7.27
C THR A 242 -10.81 9.35 6.81
N VAL A 243 -9.75 10.08 7.17
CA VAL A 243 -8.36 9.71 6.88
C VAL A 243 -8.04 8.33 7.46
N LEU A 244 -8.31 8.11 8.75
CA LEU A 244 -8.04 6.82 9.41
C LEU A 244 -8.78 5.65 8.76
N THR A 245 -10.03 5.87 8.36
CA THR A 245 -10.81 4.85 7.63
C THR A 245 -10.18 4.54 6.28
N THR A 246 -9.76 5.56 5.52
CA THR A 246 -9.10 5.36 4.23
C THR A 246 -7.75 4.65 4.38
N VAL A 247 -6.96 5.00 5.41
CA VAL A 247 -5.70 4.31 5.74
C VAL A 247 -5.95 2.84 6.06
N ALA A 248 -6.92 2.53 6.92
CA ALA A 248 -7.27 1.16 7.28
C ALA A 248 -7.68 0.35 6.04
N LEU A 249 -8.47 0.94 5.13
CA LEU A 249 -8.86 0.31 3.87
C LEU A 249 -7.65 0.09 2.96
N ILE A 250 -6.74 1.06 2.82
CA ILE A 250 -5.52 0.93 2.01
C ILE A 250 -4.66 -0.23 2.53
N VAL A 251 -4.42 -0.28 3.85
CA VAL A 251 -3.62 -1.35 4.48
C VAL A 251 -4.29 -2.71 4.29
N ALA A 252 -5.57 -2.84 4.62
CA ALA A 252 -6.30 -4.10 4.49
C ALA A 252 -6.33 -4.62 3.04
N ARG A 253 -6.53 -3.73 2.06
CA ARG A 253 -6.52 -4.08 0.64
C ARG A 253 -5.13 -4.47 0.16
N THR A 254 -4.11 -3.77 0.65
CA THR A 254 -2.70 -4.08 0.34
C THR A 254 -2.32 -5.45 0.87
N GLU A 255 -2.59 -5.75 2.14
CA GLU A 255 -2.35 -7.08 2.72
C GLU A 255 -3.04 -8.20 1.94
N ALA A 256 -4.34 -8.04 1.67
CA ALA A 256 -5.12 -9.05 0.95
C ALA A 256 -4.59 -9.30 -0.47
N ARG A 257 -4.30 -8.24 -1.23
CA ARG A 257 -3.87 -8.35 -2.63
C ARG A 257 -2.40 -8.76 -2.76
N ALA A 258 -1.52 -8.23 -1.91
CA ALA A 258 -0.14 -8.66 -1.87
C ALA A 258 -0.05 -10.15 -1.50
N SER A 259 -0.82 -10.62 -0.52
CA SER A 259 -0.85 -12.03 -0.14
C SER A 259 -1.35 -12.94 -1.28
N GLN A 260 -2.35 -12.52 -2.05
CA GLN A 260 -2.80 -13.24 -3.25
C GLN A 260 -1.70 -13.38 -4.29
N ILE A 261 -0.95 -12.30 -4.55
CA ILE A 261 0.19 -12.33 -5.48
C ILE A 261 1.31 -13.22 -4.94
N HIS A 262 1.62 -13.18 -3.64
CA HIS A 262 2.63 -14.05 -3.04
C HIS A 262 2.23 -15.54 -3.14
N ALA A 263 0.97 -15.85 -2.83
CA ALA A 263 0.43 -17.20 -2.95
C ALA A 263 0.47 -17.72 -4.40
N TYR A 264 0.22 -16.85 -5.38
CA TYR A 264 0.34 -17.19 -6.80
C TYR A 264 1.76 -17.69 -7.15
N PHE A 265 2.80 -17.07 -6.57
CA PHE A 265 4.19 -17.51 -6.73
C PHE A 265 4.63 -18.61 -5.75
N GLY A 266 3.70 -19.24 -5.03
CA GLY A 266 4.01 -20.32 -4.09
C GLY A 266 4.75 -19.86 -2.83
N VAL A 267 4.55 -18.61 -2.41
CA VAL A 267 5.05 -18.04 -1.15
C VAL A 267 3.87 -17.90 -0.19
N ASN A 268 3.74 -18.84 0.74
CA ASN A 268 2.61 -18.92 1.70
C ASN A 268 2.82 -18.06 2.97
N ARG A 269 3.61 -17.00 2.90
CA ARG A 269 3.82 -16.06 4.02
C ARG A 269 3.24 -14.71 3.64
N ALA A 270 2.60 -14.04 4.60
CA ALA A 270 2.26 -12.63 4.45
C ALA A 270 3.54 -11.83 4.16
N PRO A 271 3.46 -10.75 3.37
CA PRO A 271 4.63 -9.99 2.94
C PRO A 271 5.45 -9.44 4.12
N PHE A 272 4.79 -9.16 5.27
CA PHE A 272 5.42 -8.67 6.48
C PHE A 272 4.80 -9.36 7.71
N ASN A 273 5.51 -10.32 8.30
CA ASN A 273 5.21 -10.94 9.61
C ASN A 273 6.36 -10.66 10.57
#